data_AF-A0A7J9M6I7-F1
#
_entry.id   AF-A0A7J9M6I7-F1
#
_cell.length_a   1.000
_cell.length_b   1.000
_cell.length_c   1.000
_cell.angle_alpha   90.00
_cell.angle_beta   90.00
_cell.angle_gamma   90.00
#
_symmetry.space_group_name_H-M   'P 1'
#
loop_
_entity.id
_entity.type
_entity.pdbx_description
1 polymer ?
#
loop_
_entity_poly.entity_id
_entity_poly.type
_entity_poly.pdbx_seq_one_letter_code
_entity_poly.pdbx_strand_id
1 'polypeptide(L)'
;MSGNGHCFEWTEEFISQERGNHVVQYFFKDSIGESVCAVISSQRSVRHMFYVVAEEFVRVYGAENSIHAGFKSRLRREVVDWLTSMLSKQ
;
A
#
# COMPACT_ATOMS: atom_id res chain seq x y z
N MET A 1 19.92 -13.20 23.33
CA MET A 1 19.20 -13.61 22.10
C MET A 1 18.59 -12.33 21.52
N SER A 2 19.32 -11.60 20.67
CA SER A 2 18.75 -10.44 20.00
C SER A 2 17.75 -10.94 18.99
N GLY A 3 16.46 -10.80 19.31
CA GLY A 3 15.43 -10.90 18.29
C GLY A 3 15.66 -9.77 17.32
N ASN A 4 16.25 -10.08 16.16
CA ASN A 4 16.23 -9.20 15.00
C ASN A 4 14.79 -9.18 14.48
N GLY A 5 13.89 -8.55 15.23
CA GLY A 5 12.55 -8.26 14.78
C GLY A 5 12.68 -7.23 13.69
N HIS A 6 12.68 -7.67 12.44
CA HIS A 6 12.53 -6.79 11.30
C HIS A 6 11.18 -6.07 11.47
N CYS A 7 11.23 -4.79 11.87
CA CYS A 7 10.02 -4.01 12.10
C CYS A 7 9.52 -3.51 10.74
N PHE A 8 8.50 -4.15 10.21
CA PHE A 8 7.77 -3.66 9.05
C PHE A 8 6.54 -2.89 9.53
N GLU A 9 6.28 -1.75 8.92
CA GLU A 9 5.09 -0.95 9.18
C GLU A 9 4.53 -0.40 7.87
N TRP A 10 3.26 -0.02 7.87
CA TRP A 10 2.68 0.73 6.76
C TRP A 10 1.94 1.95 7.29
N THR A 11 1.96 3.03 6.51
CA THR A 11 1.31 4.30 6.83
C THR A 11 0.33 4.72 5.73
N GLU A 12 -0.67 5.53 6.10
CA GLU A 12 -1.64 6.13 5.18
C GLU A 12 -1.42 7.65 5.14
N GLU A 13 -1.25 8.20 3.95
CA GLU A 13 -1.01 9.62 3.72
C GLU A 13 -2.02 10.23 2.75
N PHE A 14 -2.65 11.33 3.16
CA PHE A 14 -3.62 12.05 2.34
C PHE A 14 -2.90 13.11 1.50
N ILE A 15 -2.89 12.92 0.17
CA ILE A 15 -2.20 13.82 -0.76
C ILE A 15 -3.12 14.95 -1.22
N SER A 16 -4.40 14.65 -1.45
CA SER A 16 -5.42 15.64 -1.80
C SER A 16 -6.75 15.21 -1.21
N GLN A 17 -7.52 16.12 -0.59
CA GLN A 17 -8.82 15.83 0.02
C GLN A 17 -9.96 16.67 -0.57
N GLU A 18 -9.71 17.32 -1.71
CA GLU A 18 -10.71 18.15 -2.38
C GLU A 18 -11.87 17.31 -2.93
N ARG A 19 -13.09 17.88 -2.93
CA ARG A 19 -14.28 17.19 -3.44
C ARG A 19 -14.14 16.92 -4.93
N GLY A 20 -14.07 15.64 -5.30
CA GLY A 20 -13.86 15.21 -6.69
C GLY A 20 -12.39 14.95 -7.03
N ASN A 21 -11.48 15.21 -6.11
CA ASN A 21 -10.03 15.01 -6.24
C ASN A 21 -9.45 14.49 -4.91
N HIS A 22 -9.98 13.36 -4.42
CA HIS A 22 -9.44 12.67 -3.26
C HIS A 22 -8.31 11.71 -3.69
N VAL A 23 -7.10 11.89 -3.16
CA VAL A 23 -5.92 11.05 -3.39
C VAL A 23 -5.31 10.66 -2.04
N VAL A 24 -5.11 9.36 -1.84
CA VAL A 24 -4.49 8.78 -0.64
C VAL A 24 -3.41 7.81 -1.08
N GLN A 25 -2.25 7.86 -0.45
CA GLN A 25 -1.17 6.91 -0.68
C GLN A 25 -0.96 6.05 0.56
N TYR A 26 -0.62 4.79 0.34
CA TYR A 26 -0.24 3.86 1.38
C TYR A 26 1.24 3.55 1.18
N PHE A 27 2.05 3.80 2.19
CA PHE A 27 3.48 3.50 2.17
C PHE A 27 3.76 2.26 2.99
N PHE A 28 4.68 1.43 2.50
CA PHE A 28 5.21 0.29 3.22
C PHE A 28 6.67 0.58 3.55
N LYS A 29 7.01 0.40 4.81
CA LYS A 29 8.34 0.68 5.33
C LYS A 29 8.99 -0.61 5.82
N ASP A 30 10.21 -0.82 5.39
CA ASP A 30 10.97 -2.00 5.74
C ASP A 30 11.75 -1.84 7.05
N SER A 31 12.42 -2.92 7.42
CA SER A 31 13.24 -2.99 8.64
C SER A 31 14.47 -2.09 8.65
N ILE A 32 14.93 -1.61 7.48
CA ILE A 32 16.05 -0.67 7.40
C ILE A 32 15.56 0.78 7.36
N GLY A 33 14.24 0.98 7.35
CA GLY A 33 13.58 2.27 7.42
C GLY A 33 13.28 2.88 6.05
N GLU A 34 13.51 2.16 4.95
CA GLU A 34 13.17 2.61 3.62
C GLU A 34 11.66 2.47 3.39
N SER A 35 11.03 3.56 2.96
CA SER A 35 9.60 3.62 2.65
C SER A 35 9.39 3.61 1.15
N VAL A 36 8.49 2.76 0.69
CA VAL A 36 8.06 2.70 -0.71
C VAL A 36 6.55 2.89 -0.81
N CYS A 37 6.08 3.60 -1.83
CA CYS A 37 4.64 3.70 -2.09
C CYS A 37 4.13 2.33 -2.50
N ALA A 38 3.18 1.76 -1.75
CA ALA A 38 2.60 0.45 -2.00
C ALA A 38 1.31 0.54 -2.81
N VAL A 39 0.41 1.46 -2.45
CA VAL A 39 -0.90 1.62 -3.10
C VAL A 39 -1.21 3.09 -3.26
N ILE A 40 -1.75 3.43 -4.42
CA ILE A 40 -2.33 4.75 -4.70
C ILE A 40 -3.84 4.58 -4.78
N SER A 41 -4.55 5.28 -3.91
CA SER A 41 -5.99 5.47 -3.99
C SER A 41 -6.31 6.79 -4.63
N SER A 42 -7.21 6.79 -5.60
CA SER A 42 -7.73 8.04 -6.16
C SER A 42 -9.22 7.96 -6.44
N GLN A 43 -9.83 9.13 -6.57
CA GLN A 43 -11.26 9.26 -6.81
C GLN A 43 -11.57 9.09 -8.31
N ARG A 44 -12.29 8.03 -8.69
CA ARG A 44 -12.77 7.85 -10.09
C ARG A 44 -14.07 8.61 -10.33
N SER A 45 -14.86 8.75 -9.27
CA SER A 45 -16.08 9.53 -9.25
C SER A 45 -16.38 10.03 -7.84
N VAL A 46 -17.34 10.92 -7.71
CA VAL A 46 -17.75 11.52 -6.43
C VAL A 46 -18.06 10.52 -5.30
N ARG A 47 -18.33 9.24 -5.61
CA ARG A 47 -18.63 8.20 -4.62
C ARG A 47 -17.70 6.98 -4.68
N HIS A 48 -16.77 6.94 -5.62
CA HIS A 48 -15.98 5.74 -5.86
C HIS A 48 -14.49 6.09 -5.86
N MET A 49 -13.81 5.55 -4.86
CA MET A 49 -12.35 5.45 -4.85
C MET A 49 -11.93 4.17 -5.58
N PHE A 50 -10.74 4.19 -6.14
CA PHE A 50 -10.08 3.01 -6.71
C PHE A 50 -8.67 2.93 -6.14
N TYR A 51 -8.19 1.72 -5.96
CA TYR A 51 -6.88 1.44 -5.37
C TYR A 51 -6.05 0.67 -6.38
N VAL A 52 -4.82 1.13 -6.62
CA VAL A 52 -3.89 0.52 -7.56
C VAL A 52 -2.57 0.32 -6.85
N VAL A 53 -1.99 -0.88 -6.97
CA VAL A 53 -0.65 -1.15 -6.48
C VAL A 53 0.34 -0.32 -7.28
N ALA A 54 1.22 0.42 -6.60
CA ALA A 54 2.23 1.23 -7.25
C ALA A 54 3.27 0.35 -7.96
N GLU A 55 3.67 0.75 -9.17
CA GLU A 55 4.64 0.02 -9.97
C GLU A 55 5.98 -0.16 -9.25
N GLU A 56 6.40 0.87 -8.50
CA GLU A 56 7.61 0.81 -7.68
C GLU A 56 7.54 -0.30 -6.62
N PHE A 57 6.39 -0.47 -5.97
CA PHE A 57 6.19 -1.56 -5.02
C PHE A 57 6.34 -2.93 -5.66
N VAL A 58 5.78 -3.09 -6.86
CA VAL A 58 5.88 -4.35 -7.63
C VAL A 58 7.34 -4.62 -8.02
N ARG A 59 8.11 -3.59 -8.35
CA ARG A 59 9.52 -3.73 -8.69
C ARG A 59 10.36 -4.23 -7.50
N VAL A 60 10.04 -3.76 -6.29
CA VAL A 60 10.78 -4.14 -5.06
C VAL A 60 10.29 -5.47 -4.49
N TYR A 61 8.98 -5.67 -4.38
CA TYR A 61 8.37 -6.78 -3.63
C TYR A 61 7.58 -7.78 -4.50
N GLY A 62 7.48 -7.56 -5.81
CA GLY A 62 6.59 -8.33 -6.70
C GLY A 62 7.00 -9.79 -6.90
N ALA A 63 8.31 -10.08 -6.87
CA ALA A 63 8.83 -11.44 -7.03
C ALA A 63 8.50 -12.35 -5.84
N GLU A 64 8.44 -11.79 -4.63
CA GLU A 64 8.28 -12.55 -3.38
C GLU A 64 6.81 -12.81 -3.03
N ASN A 65 5.90 -11.93 -3.46
CA ASN A 65 4.53 -11.89 -2.93
C ASN A 65 3.43 -12.10 -3.98
N SER A 66 3.79 -12.51 -5.21
CA SER A 66 2.83 -12.61 -6.33
C SER A 66 2.01 -11.32 -6.49
N ILE A 67 2.67 -10.17 -6.39
CA ILE A 67 2.02 -8.85 -6.50
C ILE A 67 2.07 -8.42 -7.95
N HIS A 68 0.95 -7.92 -8.47
CA HIS A 68 0.86 -7.49 -9.87
C HIS A 68 0.39 -6.04 -9.90
N ALA A 69 0.98 -5.21 -10.77
CA ALA A 69 0.55 -3.81 -10.97
C ALA A 69 -0.92 -3.69 -11.45
N GLY A 70 -1.52 -4.80 -11.88
CA GLY A 70 -2.93 -4.90 -12.25
C GLY A 70 -3.89 -5.21 -11.08
N PHE A 71 -3.40 -5.40 -9.86
CA PHE A 71 -4.26 -5.61 -8.70
C PHE A 71 -5.04 -4.32 -8.39
N LYS A 72 -6.34 -4.36 -8.68
CA LYS A 72 -7.27 -3.24 -8.49
C LYS A 72 -8.27 -3.58 -7.40
N SER A 73 -8.00 -3.13 -6.18
CA SER A 73 -8.96 -3.22 -5.09
C SER A 73 -10.06 -2.17 -5.24
N ARG A 74 -11.27 -2.54 -4.84
CA ARG A 74 -12.44 -1.65 -4.89
C ARG A 74 -12.80 -1.07 -3.54
N LEU A 75 -12.27 -1.65 -2.46
CA LEU A 75 -12.60 -1.29 -1.08
C LEU A 75 -11.33 -0.95 -0.29
N ARG A 76 -11.37 0.10 0.53
CA ARG A 76 -10.28 0.45 1.46
C ARG A 76 -9.88 -0.73 2.35
N ARG A 77 -10.89 -1.47 2.82
CA ARG A 77 -10.68 -2.62 3.69
C ARG A 77 -9.80 -3.68 3.03
N GLU A 78 -9.99 -4.00 1.75
CA GLU A 78 -9.16 -4.98 1.05
C GLU A 78 -7.69 -4.55 1.01
N VAL A 79 -7.43 -3.24 0.83
CA VAL A 79 -6.07 -2.68 0.84
C VAL A 79 -5.43 -2.79 2.21
N VAL A 80 -6.16 -2.40 3.27
CA VAL A 80 -5.68 -2.48 4.65
C VAL A 80 -5.42 -3.93 5.06
N ASP A 81 -6.34 -4.85 4.75
CA ASP A 81 -6.19 -6.27 5.05
C ASP A 81 -4.98 -6.86 4.30
N TRP A 82 -4.78 -6.47 3.03
CA TRP A 82 -3.62 -6.88 2.24
C TRP A 82 -2.29 -6.36 2.80
N LEU A 83 -2.17 -5.05 3.07
CA LEU A 83 -0.96 -4.45 3.66
C LEU A 83 -0.64 -5.05 5.03
N THR A 84 -1.67 -5.31 5.84
CA THR A 84 -1.49 -5.96 7.14
C THR A 84 -1.04 -7.42 6.98
N SER A 85 -1.56 -8.14 5.98
CA SER A 85 -1.12 -9.51 5.70
C SER A 85 0.37 -9.58 5.33
N MET A 86 0.92 -8.53 4.71
CA MET A 86 2.34 -8.43 4.37
C MET A 86 3.23 -8.28 5.62
N LEU A 87 2.71 -7.71 6.71
CA LEU A 87 3.42 -7.68 8.00
C LEU A 87 3.45 -9.05 8.69
N SER A 88 2.45 -9.88 8.45
CA SER A 88 2.28 -11.19 9.11
C SER A 88 2.98 -12.36 8.40
N LYS A 89 3.49 -12.14 7.18
CA LYS A 89 4.00 -13.21 6.29
C LYS A 89 5.51 -13.47 6.41
N GLN A 90 6.17 -12.99 7.46
CA GLN A 90 7.59 -13.30 7.73
C GLN A 90 7.77 -14.30 8.86
#